data_AF-A0A424L3L2-F1
#
_entry.id   AF-A0A424L3L2-F1
#
_cell.length_a   1.000
_cell.length_b   1.000
_cell.length_c   1.000
_cell.angle_alpha   90.00
_cell.angle_beta   90.00
_cell.angle_gamma   90.00
#
_symmetry.space_group_name_H-M   'P 1'
#
loop_
_entity.id
_entity.type
_entity.pdbx_description
1 polymer ?
#
loop_
_entity_poly.entity_id
_entity_poly.type
_entity_poly.pdbx_seq_one_letter_code
_entity_poly.pdbx_strand_id
1 'polypeptide(L)'
;MATFKFNGINHLALVCADMHVTVDFYANVLGMKLTKTINLPNRQGKHFFFDTGSGDALAFFWFPDGSLSVDTEEFARTTATPSTMNHVAFDVSPESIDDYREQLVGNGIRVSEVVNHADTESRVAETNDDTVFVRSLYFRDPDGTQL
;
A
#
# COMPACT_ATOMS: atom_id res chain seq x y z
N MET A 1 -15.11 -30.00 0.49
CA MET A 1 -13.66 -29.72 0.37
C MET A 1 -13.50 -28.51 -0.53
N ALA A 2 -12.57 -27.60 -0.23
CA ALA A 2 -12.28 -26.50 -1.12
C ALA A 2 -11.64 -27.02 -2.44
N THR A 3 -12.07 -26.48 -3.58
CA THR A 3 -11.56 -26.85 -4.92
C THR A 3 -10.07 -26.54 -5.08
N PHE A 4 -9.61 -25.47 -4.43
CA PHE A 4 -8.23 -25.02 -4.45
C PHE A 4 -7.73 -24.80 -3.02
N LYS A 5 -6.42 -24.94 -2.84
CA LYS A 5 -5.71 -24.58 -1.61
C LYS A 5 -4.80 -23.40 -1.92
N PHE A 6 -5.00 -22.30 -1.19
CA PHE A 6 -4.19 -21.09 -1.31
C PHE A 6 -3.32 -20.96 -0.06
N ASN A 7 -2.11 -20.41 -0.22
CA ASN A 7 -1.16 -20.20 0.88
C ASN A 7 -1.08 -18.74 1.34
N GLY A 8 -1.85 -17.83 0.73
CA GLY A 8 -1.77 -16.39 0.95
C GLY A 8 -1.76 -15.62 -0.37
N ILE A 9 -1.51 -14.31 -0.28
CA ILE A 9 -1.29 -13.43 -1.43
C ILE A 9 0.20 -13.43 -1.76
N ASN A 10 0.60 -14.03 -2.87
CA ASN A 10 2.03 -14.13 -3.20
C ASN A 10 2.68 -12.78 -3.48
N HIS A 11 2.01 -11.92 -4.24
CA HIS A 11 2.42 -10.54 -4.46
C HIS A 11 1.25 -9.71 -4.98
N LEU A 12 1.39 -8.39 -4.85
CA LEU A 12 0.52 -7.40 -5.46
C LEU A 12 1.33 -6.57 -6.45
N ALA A 13 0.79 -6.30 -7.63
CA ALA A 13 1.44 -5.46 -8.63
C ALA A 13 0.64 -4.19 -8.92
N LEU A 14 1.30 -3.03 -8.80
CA LEU A 14 0.79 -1.71 -9.11
C LEU A 14 1.53 -1.12 -10.32
N VAL A 15 1.07 0.03 -10.80
CA VAL A 15 1.74 0.83 -11.83
C VAL A 15 2.11 2.16 -11.22
N CYS A 16 3.32 2.64 -11.50
CA CYS A 16 3.79 3.96 -11.05
C CYS A 16 4.19 4.83 -12.24
N ALA A 17 4.04 6.14 -12.08
CA ALA A 17 4.43 7.12 -13.08
C ALA A 17 5.95 7.30 -13.14
N ASP A 18 6.63 7.31 -11.98
CA ASP A 18 8.06 7.52 -11.87
C ASP A 18 8.72 6.53 -10.89
N MET A 19 9.57 5.65 -11.42
CA MET A 19 10.27 4.64 -10.62
C MET A 19 11.14 5.25 -9.52
N HIS A 20 11.81 6.38 -9.75
CA HIS A 20 12.70 6.97 -8.75
C HIS A 20 11.89 7.49 -7.56
N VAL A 21 10.76 8.15 -7.82
CA VAL A 21 9.86 8.64 -6.77
C VAL A 21 9.26 7.49 -5.98
N THR A 22 8.80 6.43 -6.66
CA THR A 22 8.28 5.23 -5.99
C THR A 22 9.35 4.53 -5.15
N VAL A 23 10.57 4.37 -5.66
CA VAL A 23 11.67 3.76 -4.90
C VAL A 23 12.04 4.59 -3.69
N ASP A 24 12.11 5.91 -3.82
CA ASP A 24 12.40 6.80 -2.70
C ASP A 24 11.34 6.65 -1.59
N PHE A 25 10.06 6.65 -1.95
CA PHE A 25 8.98 6.47 -0.99
C PHE A 25 9.03 5.09 -0.30
N TYR A 26 8.98 4.00 -1.06
CA TYR A 26 8.86 2.67 -0.46
C TYR A 26 10.16 2.22 0.24
N ALA A 27 11.34 2.59 -0.27
CA ALA A 27 12.61 2.19 0.35
C ALA A 27 13.08 3.14 1.44
N ASN A 28 12.99 4.45 1.24
CA ASN A 28 13.58 5.43 2.18
C ASN A 28 12.56 5.95 3.18
N VAL A 29 11.30 6.14 2.80
CA VAL A 29 10.24 6.57 3.75
C VAL A 29 9.69 5.38 4.53
N LEU A 30 9.30 4.29 3.84
CA LEU A 30 8.72 3.11 4.51
C LEU A 30 9.75 2.05 4.93
N GLY A 31 11.01 2.17 4.50
CA GLY A 31 12.07 1.23 4.87
C GLY A 31 11.98 -0.14 4.18
N MET A 32 11.14 -0.31 3.16
CA MET A 32 10.98 -1.60 2.48
C MET A 32 12.19 -1.94 1.62
N LYS A 33 12.65 -3.18 1.71
CA LYS A 33 13.79 -3.66 0.94
C LYS A 33 13.40 -3.88 -0.52
N LEU A 34 14.04 -3.16 -1.45
CA LEU A 34 13.99 -3.49 -2.88
C LEU A 34 14.71 -4.83 -3.14
N THR A 35 13.96 -5.89 -3.39
CA THR A 35 14.49 -7.25 -3.52
C THR A 35 14.90 -7.61 -4.94
N LYS A 36 14.18 -7.07 -5.94
CA LYS A 36 14.43 -7.39 -7.34
C LYS A 36 14.03 -6.25 -8.27
N THR A 37 14.77 -6.12 -9.37
CA THR A 37 14.39 -5.31 -10.54
C THR A 37 14.62 -6.14 -11.79
N ILE A 38 13.64 -6.12 -12.69
CA ILE A 38 13.63 -6.82 -13.97
C ILE A 38 13.42 -5.78 -15.06
N ASN A 39 14.21 -5.84 -16.14
CA ASN A 39 13.94 -5.05 -17.33
C ASN A 39 12.87 -5.77 -18.16
N LEU A 40 11.81 -5.07 -18.54
CA LEU A 40 10.81 -5.61 -19.45
C LEU A 40 11.43 -5.82 -20.84
N PRO A 41 10.93 -6.80 -21.62
CA PRO A 41 11.36 -7.01 -23.00
C PRO A 41 11.31 -5.73 -23.83
N ASN A 42 12.17 -5.65 -24.85
CA ASN A 42 12.20 -4.52 -25.79
C ASN A 42 12.36 -3.13 -25.15
N ARG A 43 12.96 -3.06 -23.94
CA ARG A 43 13.16 -1.80 -23.19
C ARG A 43 11.85 -1.06 -22.87
N GLN A 44 10.74 -1.78 -22.78
CA GLN A 44 9.42 -1.19 -22.54
C GLN A 44 9.24 -0.64 -21.12
N GLY A 45 10.13 -0.98 -20.19
CA GLY A 45 10.00 -0.52 -18.81
C GLY A 45 10.73 -1.42 -17.82
N LYS A 46 10.35 -1.30 -16.55
CA LYS A 46 10.88 -2.10 -15.44
C LYS A 46 9.74 -2.68 -14.62
N HIS A 47 10.01 -3.86 -14.05
CA HIS A 47 9.19 -4.50 -13.04
C HIS A 47 10.05 -4.71 -11.81
N PHE A 48 9.68 -4.13 -10.67
CA PHE A 48 10.50 -4.11 -9.47
C PHE A 48 9.70 -4.43 -8.22
N PHE A 49 10.34 -4.99 -7.20
CA PHE A 49 9.70 -5.68 -6.08
C PHE A 49 10.28 -5.25 -4.74
N PHE A 50 9.40 -4.95 -3.79
CA PHE A 50 9.71 -4.68 -2.40
C PHE A 50 9.26 -5.85 -1.52
N ASP A 51 10.04 -6.13 -0.48
CA ASP A 51 9.67 -7.08 0.58
C ASP A 51 8.60 -6.46 1.48
N THR A 52 7.44 -7.14 1.61
CA THR A 52 6.36 -6.74 2.52
C THR A 52 6.31 -7.60 3.79
N GLY A 53 7.31 -8.45 4.01
CA GLY A 53 7.32 -9.44 5.08
C GLY A 53 6.66 -10.76 4.65
N SER A 54 6.84 -11.79 5.48
CA SER A 54 6.25 -13.14 5.30
C SER A 54 6.57 -13.84 3.96
N GLY A 55 7.51 -13.32 3.17
CA GLY A 55 7.86 -13.82 1.86
C GLY A 55 7.00 -13.30 0.71
N ASP A 56 6.08 -12.37 1.00
CA ASP A 56 5.22 -11.71 0.02
C ASP A 56 5.89 -10.43 -0.52
N ALA A 57 5.40 -9.92 -1.64
CA ALA A 57 5.98 -8.73 -2.27
C ALA A 57 4.94 -7.71 -2.76
N LEU A 58 5.32 -6.44 -2.67
CA LEU A 58 4.69 -5.36 -3.43
C LEU A 58 5.55 -5.08 -4.65
N ALA A 59 4.94 -5.11 -5.83
CA ALA A 59 5.61 -4.93 -7.10
C ALA A 59 5.06 -3.73 -7.86
N PHE A 60 5.90 -3.16 -8.71
CA PHE A 60 5.54 -2.03 -9.56
C PHE A 60 5.99 -2.24 -10.99
N PHE A 61 5.12 -1.92 -11.92
CA PHE A 61 5.48 -1.65 -13.30
C PHE A 61 5.73 -0.15 -13.50
N TRP A 62 6.82 0.16 -14.20
CA TRP A 62 7.13 1.50 -14.66
C TRP A 62 7.42 1.48 -16.16
N PHE A 63 6.84 2.44 -16.90
CA PHE A 63 6.98 2.57 -18.35
C PHE A 63 7.53 3.98 -18.69
N PRO A 64 8.69 4.11 -19.35
CA PRO A 64 9.38 5.39 -19.55
C PRO A 64 8.63 6.37 -20.46
N ASP A 65 7.82 5.88 -21.40
CA ASP A 65 7.07 6.72 -22.35
C ASP A 65 5.67 7.11 -21.82
N GLY A 66 5.37 6.84 -20.54
CA GLY A 66 4.11 7.24 -19.92
C GLY A 66 2.88 6.64 -20.60
N SER A 67 2.99 5.47 -21.26
CA SER A 67 1.93 4.85 -22.07
C SER A 67 0.68 4.41 -21.27
N LEU A 68 0.62 4.77 -20.00
CA LEU A 68 -0.56 4.72 -19.15
C LEU A 68 -0.67 6.08 -18.47
N SER A 69 -1.04 7.12 -19.23
CA SER A 69 -1.53 8.37 -18.64
C SER A 69 -2.89 8.07 -18.02
N VAL A 70 -2.89 7.54 -16.80
CA VAL A 70 -4.08 7.54 -15.96
C VAL A 70 -4.27 8.98 -15.53
N ASP A 71 -5.45 9.55 -15.83
CA ASP A 71 -5.78 10.91 -15.42
C ASP A 71 -5.64 11.03 -13.89
N THR A 72 -4.62 11.76 -13.46
CA THR A 72 -4.27 11.90 -12.04
C THR A 72 -5.35 12.62 -11.23
N GLU A 73 -6.23 13.41 -11.89
CA GLU A 73 -7.37 14.06 -11.22
C GLU A 73 -8.51 13.07 -10.92
N GLU A 74 -8.61 11.95 -11.64
CA GLU A 74 -9.62 10.92 -11.41
C GLU A 74 -9.24 9.98 -10.24
N PHE A 75 -7.94 9.76 -10.03
CA PHE A 75 -7.38 8.82 -9.04
C PHE A 75 -7.44 9.33 -7.58
N ALA A 76 -7.61 10.64 -7.37
CA ALA A 76 -7.75 11.23 -6.03
C ALA A 76 -9.08 10.88 -5.34
N ARG A 77 -10.04 10.29 -6.08
CA ARG A 77 -11.29 9.78 -5.52
C ARG A 77 -11.09 8.34 -5.08
N THR A 78 -11.53 7.98 -3.88
CA THR A 78 -11.76 6.57 -3.51
C THR A 78 -12.81 6.02 -4.46
N THR A 79 -12.39 5.44 -5.57
CA THR A 79 -13.31 4.90 -6.55
C THR A 79 -13.83 3.58 -6.01
N ALA A 80 -15.09 3.58 -5.56
CA ALA A 80 -15.86 2.35 -5.33
C ALA A 80 -16.22 1.66 -6.66
N THR A 81 -15.47 1.95 -7.73
CA THR A 81 -15.68 1.41 -9.06
C THR A 81 -15.27 -0.05 -9.04
N PRO A 82 -16.17 -0.97 -9.41
CA PRO A 82 -15.81 -2.37 -9.60
C PRO A 82 -14.58 -2.48 -10.52
N SER A 83 -13.66 -3.39 -10.19
CA SER A 83 -12.39 -3.63 -10.92
C SER A 83 -11.25 -2.62 -10.66
N THR A 84 -11.40 -1.65 -9.75
CA THR A 84 -10.26 -0.86 -9.23
C THR A 84 -9.79 -1.35 -7.86
N MET A 85 -8.49 -1.27 -7.59
CA MET A 85 -7.97 -1.49 -6.25
C MET A 85 -8.29 -0.30 -5.36
N ASN A 86 -8.89 -0.54 -4.19
CA ASN A 86 -9.30 0.53 -3.29
C ASN A 86 -8.13 1.02 -2.41
N HIS A 87 -7.42 0.10 -1.75
CA HIS A 87 -6.24 0.37 -0.93
C HIS A 87 -5.41 -0.91 -0.72
N VAL A 88 -4.20 -0.75 -0.21
CA VAL A 88 -3.29 -1.84 0.18
C VAL A 88 -2.96 -1.71 1.66
N ALA A 89 -3.35 -2.68 2.48
CA ALA A 89 -3.04 -2.66 3.91
C ALA A 89 -1.81 -3.54 4.20
N PHE A 90 -0.82 -2.97 4.90
CA PHE A 90 0.32 -3.73 5.42
C PHE A 90 0.09 -4.09 6.88
N ASP A 91 0.26 -5.38 7.20
CA ASP A 91 0.20 -5.85 8.58
C ASP A 91 1.46 -5.41 9.33
N VAL A 92 1.25 -4.84 10.52
CA VAL A 92 2.30 -4.41 11.43
C VAL A 92 1.94 -4.83 12.83
N SER A 93 2.91 -4.89 13.73
CA SER A 93 2.60 -5.25 15.11
C SER A 93 1.70 -4.19 15.77
N PRO A 94 0.72 -4.60 16.59
CA PRO A 94 -0.23 -3.68 17.22
C PRO A 94 0.44 -2.57 18.06
N GLU A 95 1.59 -2.88 18.67
CA GLU A 95 2.38 -1.93 19.46
C GLU A 95 3.11 -0.89 18.61
N SER A 96 3.30 -1.12 17.30
CA SER A 96 4.06 -0.20 16.44
C SER A 96 3.20 0.85 15.75
N ILE A 97 1.87 0.69 15.71
CA ILE A 97 1.00 1.50 14.83
C ILE A 97 1.02 2.99 15.18
N ASP A 98 1.08 3.33 16.46
CA ASP A 98 1.09 4.71 16.94
C ASP A 98 2.46 5.37 16.63
N ASP A 99 3.56 4.67 16.88
CA ASP A 99 4.92 5.13 16.54
C ASP A 99 5.11 5.30 15.02
N TYR A 100 4.56 4.39 14.21
CA TYR A 100 4.61 4.48 12.75
C TYR A 100 3.82 5.66 12.22
N ARG A 101 2.69 5.99 12.85
CA ARG A 101 1.96 7.22 12.53
C ARG A 101 2.82 8.45 12.74
N GLU A 102 3.49 8.55 13.88
CA GLU A 102 4.36 9.68 14.21
C GLU A 102 5.53 9.79 13.24
N GLN A 103 6.15 8.67 12.87
CA GLN A 103 7.23 8.63 11.88
C GLN A 103 6.76 9.11 10.50
N LEU A 104 5.60 8.65 10.04
CA LEU A 104 5.03 9.09 8.76
C LEU A 104 4.75 10.60 8.77
N VAL A 105 4.14 11.11 9.83
CA VAL A 105 3.88 12.55 10.01
C VAL A 105 5.20 13.34 10.08
N GLY A 106 6.21 12.82 10.78
CA GLY A 106 7.55 13.42 10.87
C GLY A 106 8.28 13.49 9.52
N ASN A 107 7.98 12.56 8.61
CA ASN A 107 8.45 12.58 7.22
C ASN A 107 7.59 13.45 6.29
N GLY A 108 6.64 14.23 6.84
CA GLY A 108 5.78 15.14 6.07
C GLY A 108 4.63 14.44 5.34
N ILE A 109 4.35 13.17 5.65
CA ILE A 109 3.23 12.44 5.06
C ILE A 109 1.94 12.83 5.78
N ARG A 110 0.88 13.11 5.02
CA ARG A 110 -0.46 13.31 5.58
C ARG A 110 -1.08 11.95 5.91
N VAL A 111 -1.31 11.71 7.20
CA VAL A 111 -1.86 10.46 7.73
C VAL A 111 -3.19 10.72 8.43
N SER A 112 -4.14 9.79 8.34
CA SER A 112 -5.36 9.82 9.15
C SER A 112 -5.04 9.69 10.65
N GLU A 113 -6.03 9.94 11.51
CA GLU A 113 -5.99 9.41 12.87
C GLU A 113 -6.02 7.87 12.84
N VAL A 114 -5.57 7.24 13.93
CA VAL A 114 -5.74 5.79 14.08
C VAL A 114 -7.22 5.48 14.28
N VAL A 115 -7.73 4.59 13.46
CA VAL A 115 -9.11 4.10 13.50
C VAL A 115 -9.13 2.75 14.21
N ASN A 116 -9.87 2.68 15.32
CA ASN A 116 -10.13 1.43 16.03
C ASN A 116 -11.43 0.82 15.47
N HIS A 117 -11.32 -0.15 14.55
CA HIS A 117 -12.49 -0.83 14.00
C HIS A 117 -13.03 -1.82 15.02
N ALA A 118 -14.31 -1.68 15.35
CA ALA A 118 -14.93 -2.36 16.47
C ALA A 118 -16.24 -3.07 16.07
N ASP A 119 -16.55 -4.17 16.75
CA ASP A 119 -17.80 -4.92 16.59
C ASP A 119 -18.96 -4.25 17.34
N THR A 120 -19.21 -2.97 17.00
CA THR A 120 -20.27 -2.12 17.55
C THR A 120 -21.15 -1.57 16.42
N GLU A 121 -22.27 -0.93 16.76
CA GLU A 121 -23.16 -0.31 15.77
C GLU A 121 -22.45 0.80 14.96
N SER A 122 -21.58 1.59 15.61
CA SER A 122 -20.79 2.63 14.97
C SER A 122 -19.66 2.10 14.09
N ARG A 123 -19.29 0.81 14.22
CA ARG A 123 -18.12 0.16 13.59
C ARG A 123 -16.76 0.72 14.02
N VAL A 124 -16.75 1.73 14.88
CA VAL A 124 -15.55 2.39 15.39
C VAL A 124 -15.67 2.65 16.89
N ALA A 125 -14.57 2.49 17.62
CA ALA A 125 -14.46 2.80 19.04
C ALA A 125 -13.51 3.98 19.30
N GLU A 126 -13.79 4.77 20.35
CA GLU A 126 -12.93 5.89 20.76
C GLU A 126 -11.58 5.41 21.31
N THR A 127 -11.57 4.25 21.99
CA THR A 127 -10.39 3.65 22.61
C THR A 127 -10.14 2.25 22.09
N ASN A 128 -8.90 1.77 22.24
CA ASN A 128 -8.54 0.38 21.94
C ASN A 128 -8.98 -0.53 23.10
N ASP A 129 -10.21 -1.02 23.05
CA ASP A 129 -10.80 -1.94 24.02
C ASP A 129 -11.10 -3.32 23.40
N ASP A 130 -11.69 -4.23 24.18
CA ASP A 130 -11.96 -5.61 23.77
C ASP A 130 -12.95 -5.75 22.59
N THR A 131 -13.63 -4.68 22.18
CA THR A 131 -14.50 -4.67 21.00
C THR A 131 -13.74 -4.44 19.70
N VAL A 132 -12.49 -3.99 19.78
CA VAL A 132 -11.66 -3.62 18.63
C VAL A 132 -10.99 -4.86 18.05
N PHE A 133 -11.27 -5.14 16.78
CA PHE A 133 -10.70 -6.30 16.07
C PHE A 133 -9.55 -5.93 15.13
N VAL A 134 -9.45 -4.65 14.71
CA VAL A 134 -8.30 -4.15 13.94
C VAL A 134 -8.13 -2.65 14.17
N ARG A 135 -6.86 -2.22 14.26
CA ARG A 135 -6.48 -0.81 14.23
C ARG A 135 -5.85 -0.51 12.88
N SER A 136 -6.13 0.66 12.33
CA SER A 136 -5.58 1.09 11.04
C SER A 136 -5.31 2.58 11.02
N LEU A 137 -4.38 2.99 10.19
CA LEU A 137 -4.20 4.38 9.76
C LEU A 137 -4.12 4.38 8.23
N TYR A 138 -4.37 5.52 7.62
CA TYR A 138 -4.38 5.64 6.17
C TYR A 138 -3.56 6.83 5.69
N PHE A 139 -2.82 6.62 4.61
CA PHE A 139 -2.07 7.65 3.90
C PHE A 139 -2.05 7.32 2.40
N ARG A 140 -1.33 8.12 1.60
CA ARG A 140 -1.20 7.87 0.16
C ARG A 140 0.27 7.82 -0.26
N ASP A 141 0.54 6.96 -1.22
CA ASP A 141 1.83 6.93 -1.93
C ASP A 141 1.91 8.10 -2.95
N PRO A 142 3.05 8.28 -3.63
CA PRO A 142 3.24 9.35 -4.61
C PRO A 142 2.29 9.29 -5.82
N ASP A 143 1.80 8.10 -6.18
CA ASP A 143 0.88 7.88 -7.30
C ASP A 143 -0.60 7.95 -6.84
N GLY A 144 -0.84 8.21 -5.55
CA GLY A 144 -2.16 8.36 -4.96
C GLY A 144 -2.81 7.06 -4.49
N THR A 145 -2.12 5.91 -4.53
CA THR A 145 -2.59 4.66 -3.94
C THR A 145 -2.80 4.85 -2.45
N GLN A 146 -3.98 4.49 -1.94
CA GLN A 146 -4.23 4.51 -0.50
C GLN A 146 -3.55 3.31 0.17
N LEU A 147 -2.74 3.60 1.19
CA LEU A 147 -2.04 2.63 2.04
C LEU A 147 -2.57 2.71 3.46
#